data_AF-A0A067SFF0-F1
#
_entry.id   AF-A0A067SFF0-F1
#
_cell.length_a   1.000
_cell.length_b   1.000
_cell.length_c   1.000
_cell.angle_alpha   90.00
_cell.angle_beta   90.00
_cell.angle_gamma   90.00
#
_symmetry.space_group_name_H-M   'P 1'
#
loop_
_entity.id
_entity.type
_entity.pdbx_description
1 polymer ?
#
loop_
_entity_poly.entity_id
_entity_poly.type
_entity_poly.pdbx_seq_one_letter_code
_entity_poly.pdbx_strand_id
1 'polypeptide(L)'
;TQAQARRELAEDEESWLADGGVALHDTSPSSFLIMGLDLEDMQRRVSKLAKDHARGITETDGASLAEQRAILYQKIQSWRKVQAIYMPGLLQYLENEEKTKPGSTLDGTKAEEQYLWLPSGFPSSVHDKICISNLAISEDKLRTAQCHDSLSGLRDVLLLKSRMVLFKNKNVRGQREGTRSRSIIDRVHDRARKFAMRYRAARVAKFNLCGPGSWEQSLQVLSDSDIRSYQDPEKMKAKTGRKGTLEDSMIPQSISGDGIQGDEINLLNDRTKRDGTGLTRRTLSWIWMVDNNTHNTHSAENNADILRSEWARSRARANRATEEVALLREEMRRVLAFLDWKARWWSSKQASRLVQDVVLTEGLQAYAIDQASLQRQLQESFRVIWKEPL
;
A
#
# COMPACT_ATOMS: atom_id res chain seq x y z
N THR A 1 9.57 11.82 15.44
CA THR A 1 10.31 11.66 14.16
C THR A 1 11.73 11.24 14.47
N GLN A 2 12.51 10.75 13.50
CA GLN A 2 13.91 10.35 13.72
C GLN A 2 14.75 11.52 14.22
N ALA A 3 14.55 12.73 13.68
CA ALA A 3 15.23 13.93 14.16
C ALA A 3 14.91 14.26 15.64
N GLN A 4 13.68 14.01 16.07
CA GLN A 4 13.27 14.21 17.46
C GLN A 4 13.86 13.14 18.38
N ALA A 5 13.80 11.85 17.99
CA ALA A 5 14.41 10.79 18.78
C ALA A 5 15.93 10.99 18.91
N ARG A 6 16.59 11.54 17.88
CA ARG A 6 18.00 11.95 17.96
C ARG A 6 18.23 13.09 18.95
N ARG A 7 17.32 14.06 19.01
CA ARG A 7 17.40 15.18 19.95
C ARG A 7 17.15 14.72 21.39
N GLU A 8 16.10 13.96 21.63
CA GLU A 8 15.77 13.40 22.94
C GLU A 8 16.91 12.53 23.47
N LEU A 9 17.52 11.70 22.62
CA LEU A 9 18.68 10.90 23.04
C LEU A 9 19.93 11.75 23.30
N ALA A 10 20.12 12.86 22.60
CA ALA A 10 21.22 13.78 22.88
C ALA A 10 21.00 14.55 24.20
N GLU A 11 19.76 14.98 24.48
CA GLU A 11 19.37 15.62 25.74
C GLU A 11 19.49 14.64 26.93
N ASP A 12 19.03 13.40 26.75
CA ASP A 12 19.19 12.31 27.72
C ASP A 12 20.70 12.07 28.00
N GLU A 13 21.55 12.09 26.98
CA GLU A 13 23.01 11.94 27.13
C GLU A 13 23.68 13.15 27.82
N GLU A 14 23.26 14.38 27.51
CA GLU A 14 23.76 15.59 28.16
C GLU A 14 23.40 15.64 29.65
N SER A 15 22.17 15.25 30.00
CA SER A 15 21.74 15.14 31.40
C SER A 15 22.54 14.09 32.16
N TRP A 16 22.79 12.94 31.54
CA TRP A 16 23.60 11.88 32.15
C TRP A 16 25.06 12.29 32.38
N LEU A 17 25.66 13.05 31.46
CA LEU A 17 26.99 13.63 31.66
C LEU A 17 26.98 14.69 32.78
N ALA A 18 25.92 15.51 32.87
CA ALA A 18 25.75 16.49 33.94
C ALA A 18 25.62 15.84 35.33
N ASP A 19 25.00 14.66 35.40
CA ASP A 19 24.85 13.85 36.62
C ASP A 19 26.13 13.06 36.99
N GLY A 20 27.22 13.23 36.25
CA GLY A 20 28.54 12.62 36.54
C GLY A 20 28.85 11.35 35.74
N GLY A 21 28.15 11.09 34.65
CA GLY A 21 28.44 10.01 33.72
C GLY A 21 29.82 10.15 33.03
N VAL A 22 30.47 9.01 32.73
CA VAL A 22 31.77 8.97 32.05
C VAL A 22 31.61 8.62 30.58
N ALA A 23 31.99 9.52 29.68
CA ALA A 23 32.02 9.22 28.25
C ALA A 23 33.04 8.11 27.93
N LEU A 24 32.58 7.03 27.32
CA LEU A 24 33.40 5.85 26.98
C LEU A 24 34.25 6.06 25.71
N HIS A 25 33.82 6.96 24.82
CA HIS A 25 34.48 7.30 23.56
C HIS A 25 34.06 8.70 23.13
N ASP A 26 34.81 9.31 22.20
CA ASP A 26 34.51 10.63 21.60
C ASP A 26 33.15 10.68 20.88
N THR A 27 32.62 9.52 20.48
CA THR A 27 31.32 9.39 19.82
C THR A 27 30.29 8.89 20.81
N SER A 28 29.18 9.58 21.01
CA SER A 28 28.16 9.14 21.96
C SER A 28 27.45 7.82 21.56
N PRO A 29 26.82 7.09 22.50
CA PRO A 29 26.05 5.87 22.21
C PRO A 29 24.95 6.07 21.17
N SER A 30 24.21 7.18 21.24
CA SER A 30 23.17 7.54 20.28
C SER A 30 23.77 7.81 18.89
N SER A 31 24.90 8.52 18.82
CA SER A 31 25.65 8.77 17.59
C SER A 31 26.16 7.47 16.96
N PHE A 32 26.66 6.53 17.78
CA PHE A 32 27.06 5.19 17.33
C PHE A 32 25.91 4.42 16.67
N LEU A 33 24.72 4.41 17.30
CA LEU A 33 23.53 3.77 16.73
C LEU A 33 23.08 4.46 15.44
N ILE A 34 23.08 5.80 15.40
CA ILE A 34 22.72 6.56 14.20
C ILE A 34 23.66 6.22 13.04
N MET A 35 24.97 6.16 13.29
CA MET A 35 25.95 5.75 12.29
C MET A 35 25.69 4.32 11.78
N GLY A 36 25.33 3.40 12.67
CA GLY A 36 24.96 2.03 12.30
C GLY A 36 23.70 1.96 11.43
N LEU A 37 22.66 2.73 11.75
CA LEU A 37 21.43 2.82 10.95
C LEU A 37 21.70 3.44 9.56
N ASP A 38 22.57 4.45 9.49
CA ASP A 38 22.96 5.07 8.23
C ASP A 38 23.82 4.12 7.37
N LEU A 39 24.61 3.23 7.99
CA LEU A 39 25.33 2.13 7.34
C LEU A 39 24.37 1.09 6.75
N GLU A 40 23.33 0.66 7.47
CA GLU A 40 22.30 -0.21 6.91
C GLU A 40 21.60 0.42 5.69
N ASP A 41 21.31 1.73 5.76
CA ASP A 41 20.75 2.47 4.64
C ASP A 41 21.73 2.53 3.45
N MET A 42 23.03 2.72 3.70
CA MET A 42 24.07 2.66 2.66
C MET A 42 24.20 1.26 2.04
N GLN A 43 24.28 0.19 2.85
CA GLN A 43 24.33 -1.20 2.38
C GLN A 43 23.15 -1.53 1.45
N ARG A 44 21.94 -1.13 1.83
CA ARG A 44 20.73 -1.32 0.99
C ARG A 44 20.81 -0.58 -0.33
N ARG A 45 21.33 0.66 -0.34
CA ARG A 45 21.51 1.44 -1.57
C ARG A 45 22.52 0.79 -2.51
N VAL A 46 23.68 0.40 -1.98
CA VAL A 46 24.74 -0.26 -2.76
C VAL A 46 24.28 -1.64 -3.25
N SER A 47 23.58 -2.42 -2.42
CA SER A 47 23.01 -3.72 -2.83
C SER A 47 22.00 -3.57 -3.97
N LYS A 48 21.13 -2.54 -3.93
CA LYS A 48 20.22 -2.26 -5.05
C LYS A 48 20.99 -1.89 -6.32
N LEU A 49 21.97 -0.98 -6.23
CA LEU A 49 22.79 -0.59 -7.38
C LEU A 49 23.57 -1.76 -7.97
N ALA A 50 24.10 -2.67 -7.13
CA ALA A 50 24.77 -3.88 -7.57
C ALA A 50 23.82 -4.83 -8.33
N LYS A 51 22.58 -4.97 -7.84
CA LYS A 51 21.54 -5.77 -8.53
C LYS A 51 21.11 -5.13 -9.85
N ASP A 52 20.95 -3.81 -9.88
CA ASP A 52 20.55 -3.07 -11.09
C ASP A 52 21.67 -3.13 -12.15
N HIS A 53 22.94 -3.00 -11.75
CA HIS A 53 24.11 -3.20 -12.63
C HIS A 53 24.21 -4.64 -13.12
N ALA A 54 24.03 -5.65 -12.26
CA ALA A 54 24.07 -7.05 -12.66
C ALA A 54 22.96 -7.41 -13.68
N ARG A 55 21.83 -6.69 -13.63
CA ARG A 55 20.72 -6.83 -14.57
C ARG A 55 20.89 -6.01 -15.85
N GLY A 56 21.96 -5.21 -15.97
CA GLY A 56 22.18 -4.31 -17.11
C GLY A 56 21.17 -3.16 -17.22
N ILE A 57 20.46 -2.82 -16.13
CA ILE A 57 19.44 -1.75 -16.12
C ILE A 57 20.10 -0.38 -16.11
N THR A 58 21.27 -0.26 -15.49
CA THR A 58 22.04 0.97 -15.39
C THR A 58 23.39 0.81 -16.09
N GLU A 59 23.66 1.65 -17.10
CA GLU A 59 25.01 1.90 -17.66
C GLU A 59 25.89 2.68 -16.66
N THR A 60 25.73 2.45 -15.35
CA THR A 60 26.60 3.05 -14.35
C THR A 60 27.97 2.41 -14.47
N ASP A 61 28.99 3.23 -14.71
CA ASP A 61 30.38 2.79 -14.75
C ASP A 61 30.67 1.91 -13.53
N GLY A 62 31.13 0.66 -13.76
CA GLY A 62 31.49 -0.25 -12.68
C GLY A 62 32.50 0.35 -11.68
N ALA A 63 33.24 1.38 -12.11
CA ALA A 63 34.09 2.21 -11.28
C ALA A 63 33.33 2.96 -10.16
N SER A 64 32.16 3.56 -10.47
CA SER A 64 31.35 4.27 -9.46
C SER A 64 30.80 3.31 -8.40
N LEU A 65 30.43 2.10 -8.81
CA LEU A 65 29.97 1.07 -7.88
C LEU A 65 31.12 0.55 -7.00
N ALA A 66 32.32 0.39 -7.57
CA ALA A 66 33.51 0.02 -6.80
C ALA A 66 33.89 1.11 -5.79
N GLU A 67 33.80 2.39 -6.17
CA GLU A 67 34.03 3.53 -5.27
C GLU A 67 33.03 3.53 -4.10
N GLN A 68 31.73 3.34 -4.38
CA GLN A 68 30.72 3.25 -3.33
C GLN A 68 30.95 2.08 -2.38
N ARG A 69 31.39 0.92 -2.90
CA ARG A 69 31.77 -0.24 -2.08
C ARG A 69 32.99 0.06 -1.20
N ALA A 70 34.01 0.75 -1.73
CA ALA A 70 35.20 1.12 -0.97
C ALA A 70 34.87 2.10 0.16
N ILE A 71 34.05 3.12 -0.12
CA ILE A 71 33.57 4.09 0.89
C ILE A 71 32.77 3.36 1.98
N LEU A 72 31.86 2.46 1.58
CA LEU A 72 31.06 1.68 2.52
C LEU A 72 31.96 0.82 3.42
N TYR A 73 32.92 0.09 2.83
CA TYR A 73 33.85 -0.73 3.57
C TYR A 73 34.66 0.07 4.59
N GLN A 74 35.23 1.21 4.20
CA GLN A 74 35.98 2.07 5.12
C GLN A 74 35.14 2.55 6.29
N LYS A 75 33.89 2.95 6.04
CA LYS A 75 32.97 3.38 7.11
C LYS A 75 32.56 2.23 8.04
N ILE A 76 32.38 1.01 7.50
CA ILE A 76 32.12 -0.18 8.33
C ILE A 76 33.32 -0.45 9.23
N GLN A 77 34.54 -0.37 8.71
CA GLN A 77 35.75 -0.59 9.50
C GLN A 77 35.93 0.46 10.60
N SER A 78 35.69 1.74 10.32
CA SER A 78 35.73 2.77 11.37
C SER A 78 34.66 2.56 12.44
N TRP A 79 33.46 2.13 12.03
CA TRP A 79 32.35 1.88 12.94
C TRP A 79 32.58 0.63 13.82
N ARG A 80 33.19 -0.44 13.28
CA ARG A 80 33.56 -1.65 14.03
C ARG A 80 34.54 -1.36 15.18
N LYS A 81 35.43 -0.36 15.02
CA LYS A 81 36.34 0.07 16.11
C LYS A 81 35.56 0.64 17.30
N VAL A 82 34.53 1.44 17.02
CA VAL A 82 33.66 2.02 18.04
C VAL A 82 32.70 0.96 18.62
N GLN A 83 32.26 0.00 17.80
CA GLN A 83 31.44 -1.14 18.23
C GLN A 83 32.13 -1.98 19.32
N ALA A 84 33.44 -2.19 19.24
CA ALA A 84 34.19 -2.92 20.26
C ALA A 84 34.12 -2.28 21.65
N ILE A 85 33.88 -0.97 21.73
CA ILE A 85 33.73 -0.23 22.98
C ILE A 85 32.30 -0.37 23.52
N TYR A 86 31.29 -0.17 22.68
CA TYR A 86 29.88 -0.21 23.08
C TYR A 86 29.26 -1.61 23.19
N MET A 87 29.88 -2.61 22.54
CA MET A 87 29.45 -4.00 22.53
C MET A 87 30.62 -4.96 22.80
N PRO A 88 31.23 -4.90 24.00
CA PRO A 88 32.44 -5.67 24.31
C PRO A 88 32.20 -7.18 24.32
N GLY A 89 30.99 -7.64 24.67
CA GLY A 89 30.65 -9.07 24.71
C GLY A 89 30.39 -9.70 23.34
N LEU A 90 30.38 -8.90 22.27
CA LEU A 90 30.07 -9.36 20.92
C LEU A 90 31.06 -10.42 20.42
N LEU A 91 32.36 -10.19 20.60
CA LEU A 91 33.39 -11.11 20.12
C LEU A 91 33.27 -12.50 20.76
N GLN A 92 33.06 -12.54 22.08
CA GLN A 92 32.86 -13.80 22.80
C GLN A 92 31.59 -14.53 22.36
N TYR A 93 30.52 -13.77 22.09
CA TYR A 93 29.27 -14.35 21.59
C TYR A 93 29.44 -14.96 20.19
N LEU A 94 30.10 -14.25 19.28
CA LEU A 94 30.36 -14.75 17.92
C LEU A 94 31.23 -16.02 17.93
N GLU A 95 32.26 -16.09 18.77
CA GLU A 95 33.10 -17.29 18.91
C GLU A 95 32.30 -18.49 19.45
N ASN A 96 31.38 -18.26 20.39
CA ASN A 96 30.50 -19.31 20.91
C ASN A 96 29.48 -19.77 19.88
N GLU A 97 28.90 -18.84 19.11
CA GLU A 97 28.02 -19.14 17.96
C GLU A 97 28.76 -20.01 16.94
N GLU A 98 29.98 -19.66 16.56
CA GLU A 98 30.78 -20.43 15.59
C GLU A 98 31.10 -21.84 16.09
N LYS A 99 31.36 -22.02 17.39
CA LYS A 99 31.56 -23.34 18.01
C LYS A 99 30.30 -24.20 17.98
N THR A 100 29.13 -23.60 18.14
CA THR A 100 27.84 -24.32 18.13
C THR A 100 27.30 -24.56 16.72
N LYS A 101 27.55 -23.62 15.81
CA LYS A 101 27.11 -23.60 14.40
C LYS A 101 28.26 -23.10 13.53
N PRO A 102 29.13 -24.00 13.03
CA PRO A 102 30.24 -23.59 12.20
C PRO A 102 29.74 -22.92 10.91
N GLY A 103 30.25 -21.73 10.61
CA GLY A 103 29.89 -20.94 9.43
C GLY A 103 28.78 -19.90 9.62
N SER A 104 28.17 -19.78 10.81
CA SER A 104 27.12 -18.76 11.07
C SER A 104 27.66 -17.33 11.13
N THR A 105 28.96 -17.16 11.34
CA THR A 105 29.66 -15.88 11.51
C THR A 105 30.42 -15.42 10.26
N LEU A 106 30.35 -16.18 9.15
CA LEU A 106 31.05 -15.83 7.92
C LEU A 106 30.50 -14.51 7.35
N ASP A 107 31.33 -13.48 7.35
CA ASP A 107 31.05 -12.21 6.68
C ASP A 107 30.99 -12.43 5.17
N GLY A 108 30.03 -11.78 4.50
CA GLY A 108 29.97 -11.76 3.05
C GLY A 108 31.25 -11.18 2.43
N THR A 109 31.66 -11.70 1.28
CA THR A 109 32.86 -11.23 0.56
C THR A 109 32.74 -9.78 0.07
N LYS A 110 31.51 -9.26 -0.03
CA LYS A 110 31.21 -7.89 -0.44
C LYS A 110 30.78 -7.02 0.75
N ALA A 111 31.13 -5.74 0.70
CA ALA A 111 30.81 -4.78 1.76
C ALA A 111 29.30 -4.65 2.04
N GLU A 112 28.45 -4.82 1.03
CA GLU A 112 26.99 -4.81 1.18
C GLU A 112 26.39 -6.08 1.82
N GLU A 113 27.17 -7.16 1.93
CA GLU A 113 26.77 -8.45 2.52
C GLU A 113 27.37 -8.65 3.93
N GLN A 114 28.21 -7.72 4.39
CA GLN A 114 28.80 -7.76 5.74
C GLN A 114 27.75 -7.51 6.81
N TYR A 115 27.77 -8.32 7.86
CA TYR A 115 26.87 -8.13 8.99
C TYR A 115 27.37 -6.98 9.88
N LEU A 116 26.49 -6.01 10.15
CA LEU A 116 26.77 -4.90 11.06
C LEU A 116 26.62 -5.30 12.53
N TRP A 117 25.87 -6.35 12.85
CA TRP A 117 25.69 -6.83 14.23
C TRP A 117 25.23 -5.73 15.21
N LEU A 118 24.13 -5.05 14.89
CA LEU A 118 23.45 -4.13 15.81
C LEU A 118 22.73 -4.91 16.93
N PRO A 119 22.40 -4.27 18.07
CA PRO A 119 21.66 -4.92 19.16
C PRO A 119 20.37 -5.62 18.69
N SER A 120 19.65 -5.06 17.72
CA SER A 120 18.46 -5.67 17.08
C SER A 120 18.73 -6.97 16.30
N GLY A 121 19.99 -7.32 16.04
CA GLY A 121 20.39 -8.59 15.46
C GLY A 121 20.38 -9.75 16.46
N PHE A 122 20.27 -9.45 17.77
CA PHE A 122 20.34 -10.45 18.84
C PHE A 122 19.01 -10.53 19.61
N PRO A 123 18.66 -11.70 20.17
CA PRO A 123 17.54 -11.82 21.10
C PRO A 123 17.74 -10.99 22.37
N SER A 124 16.64 -10.47 22.95
CA SER A 124 16.67 -9.63 24.16
C SER A 124 17.37 -10.29 25.36
N SER A 125 17.36 -11.62 25.44
CA SER A 125 18.01 -12.38 26.53
C SER A 125 19.55 -12.28 26.56
N VAL A 126 20.17 -11.85 25.45
CA VAL A 126 21.63 -11.78 25.32
C VAL A 126 22.14 -10.34 25.35
N HIS A 127 21.24 -9.34 25.32
CA HIS A 127 21.61 -7.93 25.27
C HIS A 127 22.47 -7.51 26.47
N ASP A 128 22.14 -7.96 27.68
CA ASP A 128 22.90 -7.65 28.90
C ASP A 128 24.32 -8.21 28.90
N LYS A 129 24.58 -9.26 28.10
CA LYS A 129 25.90 -9.90 27.99
C LYS A 129 26.75 -9.28 26.87
N ILE A 130 26.10 -8.73 25.84
CA ILE A 130 26.78 -8.24 24.62
C ILE A 130 27.00 -6.73 24.70
N CYS A 131 25.96 -5.99 25.11
CA CYS A 131 25.87 -4.54 25.01
C CYS A 131 26.02 -3.87 26.37
N ILE A 132 26.42 -2.60 26.35
CA ILE A 132 26.31 -1.73 27.52
C ILE A 132 24.83 -1.44 27.82
N SER A 133 24.51 -1.23 29.10
CA SER A 133 23.17 -0.88 29.57
C SER A 133 22.57 0.28 28.77
N ASN A 134 21.27 0.21 28.50
CA ASN A 134 20.47 1.21 27.76
C ASN A 134 20.68 1.29 26.24
N LEU A 135 21.70 0.63 25.66
CA LEU A 135 21.93 0.68 24.20
C LEU A 135 20.75 0.10 23.40
N ALA A 136 20.20 -1.03 23.85
CA ALA A 136 19.05 -1.67 23.21
C ALA A 136 17.77 -0.83 23.29
N ILE A 137 17.56 -0.11 24.40
CA ILE A 137 16.42 0.79 24.61
C ILE A 137 16.52 2.00 23.68
N SER A 138 17.72 2.59 23.59
CA SER A 138 17.98 3.69 22.66
C SER A 138 17.81 3.24 21.20
N GLU A 139 18.22 2.02 20.85
CA GLU A 139 17.94 1.48 19.52
C GLU A 139 16.44 1.32 19.28
N ASP A 140 15.66 0.81 20.25
CA ASP A 140 14.20 0.70 20.10
C ASP A 140 13.54 2.05 19.84
N LYS A 141 13.90 3.08 20.61
CA LYS A 141 13.45 4.46 20.38
C LYS A 141 13.81 4.93 18.96
N LEU A 142 15.01 4.66 18.47
CA LEU A 142 15.40 5.02 17.11
C LEU A 142 14.64 4.23 16.03
N ARG A 143 14.37 2.93 16.24
CA ARG A 143 13.64 2.07 15.30
C ARG A 143 12.17 2.45 15.22
N THR A 144 11.52 2.80 16.33
CA THR A 144 10.14 3.33 16.31
C THR A 144 10.05 4.60 15.48
N ALA A 145 10.97 5.54 15.72
CA ALA A 145 11.05 6.78 14.97
C ALA A 145 11.34 6.54 13.48
N GLN A 146 12.24 5.59 13.16
CA GLN A 146 12.54 5.18 11.78
C GLN A 146 11.31 4.60 11.08
N CYS A 147 10.47 3.81 11.78
CA CYS A 147 9.25 3.25 11.24
C CYS A 147 8.24 4.36 10.90
N HIS A 148 7.98 5.26 11.84
CA HIS A 148 7.05 6.38 11.63
C HIS A 148 7.49 7.32 10.51
N ASP A 149 8.77 7.69 10.45
CA ASP A 149 9.31 8.53 9.38
C ASP A 149 9.24 7.83 8.03
N SER A 150 9.49 6.51 7.98
CA SER A 150 9.38 5.74 6.74
C SER A 150 7.92 5.66 6.27
N LEU A 151 6.95 5.52 7.17
CA LEU A 151 5.52 5.56 6.82
C LEU A 151 5.10 6.97 6.36
N SER A 152 5.54 8.03 7.03
CA SER A 152 5.28 9.41 6.61
C SER A 152 5.83 9.66 5.20
N GLY A 153 7.11 9.32 4.97
CA GLY A 153 7.74 9.45 3.67
C GLY A 153 7.06 8.59 2.59
N LEU A 154 6.58 7.40 2.94
CA LEU A 154 5.81 6.55 2.04
C LEU A 154 4.49 7.23 1.63
N ARG A 155 3.72 7.75 2.60
CA ARG A 155 2.46 8.47 2.35
C ARG A 155 2.70 9.69 1.45
N ASP A 156 3.68 10.53 1.78
CA ASP A 156 4.00 11.74 1.03
C ASP A 156 4.36 11.43 -0.44
N VAL A 157 5.16 10.39 -0.66
CA VAL A 157 5.52 9.94 -2.02
C VAL A 157 4.32 9.36 -2.77
N LEU A 158 3.42 8.64 -2.09
CA LEU A 158 2.18 8.14 -2.70
C LEU A 158 1.19 9.25 -3.05
N LEU A 159 1.13 10.33 -2.24
CA LEU A 159 0.37 11.54 -2.57
C LEU A 159 0.96 12.26 -3.78
N LEU A 160 2.28 12.39 -3.83
CA LEU A 160 2.95 12.97 -4.98
C LEU A 160 2.68 12.14 -6.24
N LYS A 161 2.85 10.82 -6.16
CA LYS A 161 2.59 9.89 -7.28
C LYS A 161 1.16 10.04 -7.80
N SER A 162 0.15 10.08 -6.93
CA SER A 162 -1.25 10.22 -7.38
C SER A 162 -1.51 11.55 -8.06
N ARG A 163 -0.98 12.66 -7.52
CA ARG A 163 -1.07 13.98 -8.18
C ARG A 163 -0.39 13.99 -9.54
N MET A 164 0.77 13.37 -9.68
CA MET A 164 1.49 13.28 -10.96
C MET A 164 0.72 12.46 -12.00
N VAL A 165 0.05 11.39 -11.56
CA VAL A 165 -0.78 10.55 -12.45
C VAL A 165 -2.02 11.31 -12.91
N LEU A 166 -2.70 12.03 -12.00
CA LEU A 166 -3.82 12.90 -12.37
C LEU A 166 -3.38 14.01 -13.34
N PHE A 167 -2.22 14.63 -13.09
CA PHE A 167 -1.64 15.63 -13.99
C PHE A 167 -1.34 15.05 -15.37
N LYS A 168 -0.67 13.89 -15.44
CA LYS A 168 -0.38 13.19 -16.69
C LYS A 168 -1.67 12.90 -17.46
N ASN A 169 -2.66 12.30 -16.80
CA ASN A 169 -3.92 11.92 -17.43
C ASN A 169 -4.68 13.13 -17.97
N LYS A 170 -4.63 14.27 -17.28
CA LYS A 170 -5.31 15.50 -17.71
C LYS A 170 -4.56 16.22 -18.84
N ASN A 171 -3.25 16.40 -18.70
CA ASN A 171 -2.50 17.39 -19.48
C ASN A 171 -1.53 16.79 -20.50
N VAL A 172 -1.05 15.55 -20.30
CA VAL A 172 -0.04 14.95 -21.18
C VAL A 172 -0.75 14.17 -22.30
N ARG A 173 -0.33 14.41 -23.54
CA ARG A 173 -0.82 13.76 -24.75
C ARG A 173 0.37 13.33 -25.61
N GLY A 174 0.18 12.31 -26.43
CA GLY A 174 1.21 11.77 -27.32
C GLY A 174 2.21 10.83 -26.63
N GLN A 175 2.90 10.05 -27.46
CA GLN A 175 3.75 8.93 -26.99
C GLN A 175 5.02 9.41 -26.28
N ARG A 176 5.76 10.37 -26.85
CA ARG A 176 7.05 10.86 -26.31
C ARG A 176 6.92 11.52 -24.93
N GLU A 177 5.99 12.46 -24.78
CA GLU A 177 5.75 13.10 -23.49
C GLU A 177 5.10 12.14 -22.48
N GLY A 178 4.30 11.18 -22.98
CA GLY A 178 3.72 10.10 -22.19
C GLY A 178 4.76 9.17 -21.57
N THR A 179 5.76 8.74 -22.35
CA THR A 179 6.86 7.88 -21.87
C THR A 179 7.77 8.63 -20.91
N ARG A 180 8.11 9.90 -21.22
CA ARG A 180 8.89 10.76 -20.31
C ARG A 180 8.19 10.97 -18.97
N SER A 181 6.89 11.23 -18.99
CA SER A 181 6.10 11.38 -17.75
C SER A 181 6.04 10.06 -16.97
N ARG A 182 5.93 8.92 -17.66
CA ARG A 182 5.95 7.59 -17.02
C ARG A 182 7.27 7.34 -16.28
N SER A 183 8.41 7.59 -16.92
CA SER A 183 9.72 7.39 -16.29
C SER A 183 9.94 8.27 -15.06
N ILE A 184 9.35 9.47 -15.00
CA ILE A 184 9.37 10.30 -13.79
C ILE A 184 8.49 9.68 -12.70
N ILE A 185 7.28 9.22 -13.05
CA ILE A 185 6.36 8.54 -12.12
C ILE A 185 7.01 7.26 -11.56
N ASP A 186 7.73 6.50 -12.38
CA ASP A 186 8.42 5.28 -11.96
C ASP A 186 9.55 5.57 -10.97
N ARG A 187 10.31 6.65 -11.20
CA ARG A 187 11.32 7.13 -10.24
C ARG A 187 10.71 7.52 -8.89
N VAL A 188 9.56 8.18 -8.90
CA VAL A 188 8.81 8.51 -7.67
C VAL A 188 8.31 7.22 -7.01
N HIS A 189 7.83 6.26 -7.79
CA HIS A 189 7.40 4.96 -7.27
C HIS A 189 8.56 4.17 -6.63
N ASP A 190 9.75 4.20 -7.21
CA ASP A 190 10.95 3.61 -6.64
C ASP A 190 11.33 4.24 -5.30
N ARG A 191 11.08 5.54 -5.12
CA ARG A 191 11.25 6.19 -3.83
C ARG A 191 10.28 5.64 -2.79
N ALA A 192 9.03 5.35 -3.17
CA ALA A 192 8.07 4.68 -2.28
C ALA A 192 8.55 3.27 -1.89
N ARG A 193 9.08 2.49 -2.85
CA ARG A 193 9.66 1.17 -2.57
C ARG A 193 10.83 1.26 -1.58
N LYS A 194 11.69 2.28 -1.69
CA LYS A 194 12.77 2.53 -0.72
C LYS A 194 12.25 2.75 0.70
N PHE A 195 11.23 3.59 0.87
CA PHE A 195 10.59 3.80 2.18
C PHE A 195 9.93 2.52 2.72
N ALA A 196 9.25 1.75 1.86
CA ALA A 196 8.64 0.48 2.25
C ALA A 196 9.69 -0.56 2.71
N MET A 197 10.81 -0.69 2.00
CA MET A 197 11.90 -1.57 2.42
C MET A 197 12.53 -1.13 3.75
N ARG A 198 12.74 0.18 3.94
CA ARG A 198 13.27 0.72 5.20
C ARG A 198 12.31 0.45 6.36
N TYR A 199 11.01 0.63 6.15
CA TYR A 199 9.98 0.30 7.12
C TYR A 199 9.99 -1.19 7.50
N ARG A 200 9.99 -2.09 6.51
CA ARG A 200 9.99 -3.55 6.75
C ARG A 200 11.17 -3.99 7.61
N ALA A 201 12.37 -3.53 7.25
CA ALA A 201 13.58 -3.85 8.01
C ALA A 201 13.57 -3.24 9.42
N ALA A 202 13.18 -1.97 9.56
CA ALA A 202 13.08 -1.32 10.87
C ALA A 202 12.05 -2.02 11.77
N ARG A 203 10.93 -2.50 11.20
CA ARG A 203 9.91 -3.27 11.93
C ARG A 203 10.46 -4.62 12.40
N VAL A 204 11.20 -5.34 11.56
CA VAL A 204 11.85 -6.61 11.94
C VAL A 204 12.85 -6.37 13.08
N ALA A 205 13.69 -5.35 12.96
CA ALA A 205 14.62 -4.96 14.01
C ALA A 205 13.91 -4.62 15.33
N LYS A 206 12.82 -3.83 15.27
CA LYS A 206 11.99 -3.52 16.45
C LYS A 206 11.36 -4.78 17.07
N PHE A 207 10.87 -5.69 16.24
CA PHE A 207 10.29 -6.95 16.70
C PHE A 207 11.32 -7.80 17.45
N ASN A 208 12.58 -7.85 17.00
CA ASN A 208 13.64 -8.57 17.68
C ASN A 208 14.03 -7.94 19.03
N LEU A 209 13.92 -6.61 19.17
CA LEU A 209 14.24 -5.90 20.41
C LEU A 209 13.16 -6.08 21.50
N CYS A 210 11.89 -5.82 21.16
CA CYS A 210 10.79 -5.77 22.12
C CYS A 210 9.88 -7.00 22.13
N GLY A 211 9.90 -7.82 21.07
CA GLY A 211 8.92 -8.88 20.87
C GLY A 211 7.51 -8.37 20.53
N PRO A 212 6.50 -9.25 20.55
CA PRO A 212 5.11 -8.88 20.26
C PRO A 212 4.54 -7.95 21.33
N GLY A 213 3.75 -6.95 20.92
CA GLY A 213 3.18 -5.98 21.84
C GLY A 213 2.11 -5.09 21.23
N SER A 214 1.58 -4.17 22.03
CA SER A 214 0.53 -3.21 21.60
C SER A 214 0.98 -2.33 20.42
N TRP A 215 2.28 -2.12 20.26
CA TRP A 215 2.89 -1.38 19.16
C TRP A 215 2.62 -2.00 17.78
N GLU A 216 2.24 -3.28 17.69
CA GLU A 216 1.88 -3.91 16.41
C GLU A 216 0.56 -3.40 15.83
N GLN A 217 -0.32 -2.86 16.68
CA GLN A 217 -1.59 -2.27 16.22
C GLN A 217 -1.34 -1.00 15.40
N SER A 218 -0.35 -0.20 15.79
CA SER A 218 0.06 1.01 15.07
C SER A 218 1.07 0.73 13.95
N LEU A 219 2.01 -0.19 14.16
CA LEU A 219 3.03 -0.57 13.19
C LEU A 219 2.76 -1.98 12.62
N GLN A 220 1.81 -2.06 11.69
CA GLN A 220 1.40 -3.32 11.07
C GLN A 220 2.38 -3.83 10.01
N VAL A 221 2.29 -5.11 9.67
CA VAL A 221 3.11 -5.69 8.59
C VAL A 221 2.72 -5.07 7.25
N LEU A 222 3.68 -4.45 6.56
CA LEU A 222 3.44 -3.79 5.28
C LEU A 222 3.51 -4.77 4.11
N SER A 223 2.35 -5.15 3.57
CA SER A 223 2.25 -5.95 2.35
C SER A 223 2.43 -5.08 1.09
N ASP A 224 2.75 -5.70 -0.06
CA ASP A 224 2.84 -4.95 -1.32
C ASP A 224 1.48 -4.41 -1.79
N SER A 225 0.37 -5.04 -1.40
CA SER A 225 -1.00 -4.55 -1.65
C SER A 225 -1.33 -3.27 -0.87
N ASP A 226 -0.65 -3.03 0.25
CA ASP A 226 -0.88 -1.84 1.07
C ASP A 226 -0.23 -0.59 0.50
N ILE A 227 0.74 -0.74 -0.42
CA ILE A 227 1.48 0.36 -1.08
C ILE A 227 0.61 0.96 -2.20
N ARG A 228 -0.43 1.69 -1.80
CA ARG A 228 -1.45 2.27 -2.68
C ARG A 228 -1.80 3.69 -2.26
N SER A 229 -2.16 4.54 -3.22
CA SER A 229 -2.66 5.87 -2.90
C SER A 229 -3.99 5.77 -2.16
N TYR A 230 -4.34 6.79 -1.39
CA TYR A 230 -5.65 6.87 -0.75
C TYR A 230 -6.79 6.84 -1.78
N GLN A 231 -6.54 7.29 -3.02
CA GLN A 231 -7.52 7.29 -4.12
C GLN A 231 -7.65 5.96 -4.86
N ASP A 232 -6.65 5.09 -4.76
CA ASP A 232 -6.60 3.87 -5.54
C ASP A 232 -7.51 2.81 -4.91
N PRO A 233 -8.39 2.15 -5.68
CA PRO A 233 -9.15 1.02 -5.19
C PRO A 233 -8.22 -0.12 -4.79
N GLU A 234 -8.67 -0.95 -3.86
CA GLU A 234 -7.98 -2.20 -3.54
C GLU A 234 -7.88 -3.04 -4.81
N LYS A 235 -6.72 -3.65 -5.08
CA LYS A 235 -6.62 -4.60 -6.18
C LYS A 235 -7.61 -5.72 -5.89
N MET A 236 -8.63 -5.85 -6.74
CA MET A 236 -9.51 -7.01 -6.70
C MET A 236 -8.60 -8.23 -6.83
N LYS A 237 -8.70 -9.17 -5.87
CA LYS A 237 -7.99 -10.44 -6.00
C LYS A 237 -8.39 -11.03 -7.36
N ALA A 238 -7.41 -11.40 -8.17
CA ALA A 238 -7.67 -12.07 -9.43
C ALA A 238 -8.62 -13.24 -9.14
N LYS A 239 -9.78 -13.26 -9.79
CA LYS A 239 -10.70 -14.38 -9.64
C LYS A 239 -9.91 -15.62 -10.08
N THR A 240 -9.59 -16.50 -9.14
CA THR A 240 -9.13 -17.84 -9.46
C THR A 240 -10.29 -18.52 -10.15
N GLY A 241 -10.27 -18.49 -11.49
CA GLY A 241 -11.26 -19.18 -12.30
C GLY A 241 -11.32 -20.63 -11.86
N ARG A 242 -12.53 -21.20 -11.78
CA ARG A 242 -12.68 -22.64 -11.63
C ARG A 242 -12.05 -23.28 -12.88
N LYS A 243 -11.08 -24.18 -12.69
CA LYS A 243 -10.35 -24.84 -13.78
C LYS A 243 -11.36 -25.52 -14.71
N GLY A 244 -11.55 -25.00 -15.93
CA GLY A 244 -12.43 -25.61 -16.94
C GLY A 244 -13.39 -24.69 -17.71
N THR A 245 -13.42 -23.38 -17.48
CA THR A 245 -14.32 -22.45 -18.22
C THR A 245 -13.55 -21.26 -18.78
N LEU A 246 -12.45 -21.53 -19.47
CA LEU A 246 -11.72 -20.50 -20.21
C LEU A 246 -12.35 -20.39 -21.61
N GLU A 247 -13.09 -19.30 -21.87
CA GLU A 247 -13.44 -18.90 -23.25
C GLU A 247 -12.16 -18.47 -23.99
N ASP A 248 -12.09 -18.73 -25.30
CA ASP A 248 -10.92 -18.54 -26.19
C ASP A 248 -10.26 -17.14 -26.18
N SER A 249 -10.87 -16.15 -25.54
CA SER A 249 -10.29 -14.81 -25.37
C SER A 249 -9.39 -14.67 -24.12
N MET A 250 -9.34 -15.69 -23.26
CA MET A 250 -8.41 -15.77 -22.14
C MET A 250 -7.18 -16.57 -22.57
N ILE A 251 -6.18 -15.91 -23.14
CA ILE A 251 -4.85 -16.51 -23.30
C ILE A 251 -4.30 -16.71 -21.88
N PRO A 252 -3.98 -17.94 -21.44
CA PRO A 252 -3.23 -18.14 -20.22
C PRO A 252 -1.89 -17.44 -20.42
N GLN A 253 -1.60 -16.38 -19.65
CA GLN A 253 -0.21 -16.05 -19.38
C GLN A 253 0.38 -17.30 -18.75
N SER A 254 1.16 -18.04 -19.54
CA SER A 254 1.89 -19.20 -19.09
C SER A 254 2.63 -18.81 -17.82
N ILE A 255 2.41 -19.58 -16.76
CA ILE A 255 3.27 -19.62 -15.59
C ILE A 255 4.59 -20.19 -16.08
N SER A 256 5.38 -19.33 -16.72
CA SER A 256 6.81 -19.52 -16.88
C SER A 256 7.39 -19.13 -15.53
N GLY A 257 7.73 -20.15 -14.74
CA GLY A 257 8.64 -19.95 -13.62
C GLY A 257 9.90 -19.30 -14.15
N ASP A 258 10.31 -18.22 -13.48
CA ASP A 258 11.45 -17.36 -13.77
C ASP A 258 11.24 -16.31 -14.89
N GLY A 259 11.07 -15.04 -14.49
CA GLY A 259 11.05 -13.91 -15.42
C GLY A 259 10.22 -12.70 -14.99
N ILE A 260 10.93 -11.61 -14.66
CA ILE A 260 10.47 -10.20 -14.60
C ILE A 260 9.81 -9.76 -13.27
N GLN A 261 10.67 -9.54 -12.27
CA GLN A 261 10.49 -8.48 -11.26
C GLN A 261 10.49 -7.12 -11.95
N GLY A 262 9.36 -6.78 -12.56
CA GLY A 262 9.15 -5.55 -13.28
C GLY A 262 7.66 -5.25 -13.39
N ASP A 263 6.88 -5.69 -12.40
CA ASP A 263 5.46 -5.40 -12.34
C ASP A 263 5.30 -3.90 -12.12
N GLU A 264 5.17 -3.22 -13.25
CA GLU A 264 4.56 -1.92 -13.41
C GLU A 264 3.32 -1.95 -12.54
N ILE A 265 3.38 -1.31 -11.37
CA ILE A 265 2.20 -1.10 -10.54
C ILE A 265 1.36 -0.08 -11.31
N ASN A 266 0.65 -0.57 -12.33
CA ASN A 266 -0.40 0.14 -13.03
C ASN A 266 -1.43 0.52 -11.96
N LEU A 267 -1.47 1.80 -11.65
CA LEU A 267 -2.49 2.42 -10.79
C LEU A 267 -3.88 2.34 -11.43
N LEU A 268 -3.94 1.87 -12.68
CA LEU A 268 -5.15 1.50 -13.37
C LEU A 268 -5.18 -0.02 -13.37
N ASN A 269 -5.94 -0.62 -12.45
CA ASN A 269 -6.40 -1.99 -12.69
C ASN A 269 -7.14 -1.97 -14.03
N ASP A 270 -6.91 -2.98 -14.86
CA ASP A 270 -7.78 -3.32 -15.99
C ASP A 270 -9.14 -3.74 -15.42
N ARG A 271 -9.93 -2.77 -14.97
CA ARG A 271 -11.35 -2.98 -14.67
C ARG A 271 -11.99 -3.31 -15.99
N THR A 272 -12.42 -4.56 -16.13
CA THR A 272 -13.21 -4.96 -17.28
C THR A 272 -14.54 -4.21 -17.22
N LYS A 273 -15.20 -4.03 -18.37
CA LYS A 273 -16.53 -3.40 -18.46
C LYS A 273 -17.57 -4.07 -17.53
N ARG A 274 -17.31 -5.32 -17.11
CA ARG A 274 -18.10 -6.14 -16.17
C ARG A 274 -17.88 -5.82 -14.69
N ASP A 275 -16.79 -5.17 -14.30
CA ASP A 275 -16.43 -4.95 -12.89
C ASP A 275 -17.19 -3.78 -12.24
N GLY A 276 -18.04 -3.10 -13.02
CA GLY A 276 -18.75 -1.89 -12.64
C GLY A 276 -17.78 -0.72 -12.43
N THR A 277 -18.22 0.51 -12.67
CA THR A 277 -17.42 1.72 -12.39
C THR A 277 -17.53 2.18 -10.93
N GLY A 278 -18.34 1.48 -10.12
CA GLY A 278 -18.67 1.86 -8.76
C GLY A 278 -17.47 1.98 -7.83
N LEU A 279 -17.50 2.99 -6.96
CA LEU A 279 -16.55 3.24 -5.86
C LEU A 279 -17.00 2.56 -4.55
N THR A 280 -18.07 1.77 -4.57
CA THR A 280 -18.74 1.21 -3.39
C THR A 280 -17.90 0.20 -2.62
N ARG A 281 -16.97 -0.50 -3.29
CA ARG A 281 -16.07 -1.50 -2.67
C ARG A 281 -14.69 -0.96 -2.31
N ARG A 282 -14.51 0.36 -2.33
CA ARG A 282 -13.20 0.96 -2.06
C ARG A 282 -12.93 1.01 -0.55
N THR A 283 -11.92 0.27 -0.11
CA THR A 283 -11.33 0.34 1.24
C THR A 283 -10.16 1.32 1.22
N LEU A 284 -9.70 1.84 2.36
CA LEU A 284 -8.41 2.52 2.47
C LEU A 284 -7.37 1.54 3.01
N SER A 285 -6.12 1.63 2.55
CA SER A 285 -5.02 0.87 3.15
C SER A 285 -4.79 1.33 4.58
N TRP A 286 -4.39 0.41 5.48
CA TRP A 286 -4.12 0.71 6.89
C TRP A 286 -3.08 1.81 7.06
N ILE A 287 -2.15 1.94 6.10
CA ILE A 287 -1.16 3.01 6.10
C ILE A 287 -1.81 4.39 6.12
N TRP A 288 -3.09 4.57 5.74
CA TRP A 288 -3.82 5.83 5.79
C TRP A 288 -4.75 5.95 7.00
N MET A 289 -5.05 4.85 7.69
CA MET A 289 -6.00 4.80 8.80
C MET A 289 -5.33 4.96 10.16
N VAL A 290 -4.07 4.55 10.28
CA VAL A 290 -3.33 4.69 11.54
C VAL A 290 -2.89 6.13 11.72
N ASP A 291 -3.44 6.77 12.76
CA ASP A 291 -2.92 8.01 13.31
C ASP A 291 -1.50 7.75 13.79
N ASN A 292 -0.55 8.29 13.03
CA ASN A 292 0.79 8.41 13.54
C ASN A 292 0.69 9.50 14.61
N ASN A 293 0.88 9.13 15.88
CA ASN A 293 1.03 10.06 17.01
C ASN A 293 2.35 10.86 16.89
N THR A 294 2.74 11.21 15.67
CA THR A 294 3.92 11.95 15.32
C THR A 294 3.57 13.43 15.28
N HIS A 295 4.30 14.24 16.05
CA HIS A 295 4.27 15.70 15.99
C HIS A 295 4.76 16.30 14.65
N ASN A 296 4.82 15.52 13.57
CA ASN A 296 4.94 16.09 12.23
C ASN A 296 3.56 16.66 11.85
N THR A 297 3.26 17.83 12.42
CA THR A 297 1.96 18.53 12.36
C THR A 297 1.42 18.56 10.94
N HIS A 298 2.26 18.90 9.96
CA HIS A 298 1.84 18.96 8.56
C HIS A 298 1.45 17.61 7.95
N SER A 299 2.19 16.52 8.20
CA SER A 299 1.83 15.20 7.64
C SER A 299 0.61 14.61 8.36
N ALA A 300 0.50 14.83 9.67
CA ALA A 300 -0.67 14.43 10.46
C ALA A 300 -1.93 15.18 10.03
N GLU A 301 -1.86 16.51 9.87
CA GLU A 301 -2.95 17.35 9.36
C GLU A 301 -3.38 16.92 7.95
N ASN A 302 -2.42 16.69 7.04
CA ASN A 302 -2.72 16.22 5.70
C ASN A 302 -3.46 14.86 5.70
N ASN A 303 -3.05 13.91 6.55
CA ASN A 303 -3.73 12.62 6.68
C ASN A 303 -5.14 12.78 7.28
N ALA A 304 -5.29 13.63 8.31
CA ALA A 304 -6.59 13.94 8.90
C ALA A 304 -7.54 14.58 7.86
N ASP A 305 -7.05 15.50 7.04
CA ASP A 305 -7.83 16.12 5.95
C ASP A 305 -8.22 15.12 4.87
N ILE A 306 -7.32 14.20 4.51
CA ILE A 306 -7.63 13.09 3.60
C ILE A 306 -8.77 12.24 4.19
N LEU A 307 -8.67 11.85 5.47
CA LEU A 307 -9.70 11.04 6.14
C LEU A 307 -11.04 11.78 6.24
N ARG A 308 -11.05 13.08 6.60
CA ARG A 308 -12.27 13.90 6.60
C ARG A 308 -12.90 13.98 5.21
N SER A 309 -12.09 14.19 4.17
CA SER A 309 -12.58 14.27 2.80
C SER A 309 -13.17 12.94 2.31
N GLU A 310 -12.53 11.81 2.64
CA GLU A 310 -13.03 10.48 2.26
C GLU A 310 -14.24 10.08 3.10
N TRP A 311 -14.31 10.47 4.37
CA TRP A 311 -15.51 10.31 5.19
C TRP A 311 -16.70 11.07 4.60
N ALA A 312 -16.52 12.35 4.25
CA ALA A 312 -17.56 13.18 3.65
C ALA A 312 -18.05 12.60 2.31
N ARG A 313 -17.12 12.15 1.45
CA ARG A 313 -17.45 11.47 0.19
C ARG A 313 -18.19 10.16 0.42
N SER A 314 -17.73 9.34 1.37
CA SER A 314 -18.35 8.03 1.67
C SER A 314 -19.74 8.20 2.25
N ARG A 315 -19.94 9.19 3.13
CA ARG A 315 -21.26 9.57 3.63
C ARG A 315 -22.18 10.07 2.52
N ALA A 316 -21.68 10.93 1.62
CA ALA A 316 -22.47 11.40 0.47
C ALA A 316 -22.85 10.25 -0.48
N ARG A 317 -21.95 9.28 -0.72
CA ARG A 317 -22.25 8.07 -1.49
C ARG A 317 -23.31 7.21 -0.80
N ALA A 318 -23.22 7.03 0.52
CA ALA A 318 -24.21 6.28 1.29
C ALA A 318 -25.59 6.95 1.20
N ASN A 319 -25.67 8.26 1.43
CA ASN A 319 -26.92 9.01 1.31
C ASN A 319 -27.51 8.92 -0.11
N ARG A 320 -26.69 9.06 -1.15
CA ARG A 320 -27.15 8.90 -2.54
C ARG A 320 -27.66 7.49 -2.80
N ALA A 321 -26.95 6.46 -2.32
CA ALA A 321 -27.41 5.08 -2.47
C ALA A 321 -28.75 4.85 -1.77
N THR A 322 -28.98 5.44 -0.58
CA THR A 322 -30.29 5.36 0.09
C THR A 322 -31.39 6.08 -0.70
N GLU A 323 -31.08 7.22 -1.32
CA GLU A 323 -32.01 7.94 -2.20
C GLU A 323 -32.32 7.15 -3.47
N GLU A 324 -31.30 6.59 -4.13
CA GLU A 324 -31.45 5.75 -5.32
C GLU A 324 -32.31 4.51 -5.03
N VAL A 325 -32.14 3.86 -3.87
CA VAL A 325 -33.01 2.76 -3.45
C VAL A 325 -34.45 3.22 -3.24
N ALA A 326 -34.67 4.40 -2.65
CA ALA A 326 -36.00 4.96 -2.47
C ALA A 326 -36.67 5.34 -3.81
N LEU A 327 -35.92 5.96 -4.72
CA LEU A 327 -36.37 6.29 -6.07
C LEU A 327 -36.69 5.02 -6.86
N LEU A 328 -35.83 3.99 -6.81
CA LEU A 328 -36.06 2.73 -7.49
C LEU A 328 -37.35 2.05 -7.00
N ARG A 329 -37.63 2.08 -5.69
CA ARG A 329 -38.90 1.57 -5.14
C ARG A 329 -40.11 2.34 -5.68
N GLU A 330 -40.02 3.66 -5.81
CA GLU A 330 -41.10 4.45 -6.38
C GLU A 330 -41.22 4.25 -7.90
N GLU A 331 -40.11 4.07 -8.62
CA GLU A 331 -40.11 3.70 -10.04
C GLU A 331 -40.78 2.35 -10.25
N MET A 332 -40.46 1.33 -9.44
CA MET A 332 -41.14 0.03 -9.45
C MET A 332 -42.65 0.23 -9.28
N ARG A 333 -43.08 1.01 -8.28
CA ARG A 333 -44.50 1.30 -8.06
C ARG A 333 -45.15 2.00 -9.27
N ARG A 334 -44.48 3.01 -9.83
CA ARG A 334 -44.97 3.78 -10.98
C ARG A 334 -45.06 2.95 -12.25
N VAL A 335 -44.12 2.04 -12.48
CA VAL A 335 -44.18 1.12 -13.63
C VAL A 335 -45.39 0.20 -13.50
N LEU A 336 -45.65 -0.39 -12.33
CA LEU A 336 -46.87 -1.19 -12.14
C LEU A 336 -48.14 -0.37 -12.39
N ALA A 337 -48.21 0.86 -11.88
CA ALA A 337 -49.36 1.74 -12.08
C ALA A 337 -49.52 2.15 -13.56
N PHE A 338 -48.43 2.43 -14.25
CA PHE A 338 -48.43 2.76 -15.67
C PHE A 338 -48.91 1.59 -16.52
N LEU A 339 -48.46 0.37 -16.24
CA LEU A 339 -48.88 -0.82 -16.98
C LEU A 339 -50.40 -1.08 -16.81
N ASP A 340 -50.94 -0.93 -15.59
CA ASP A 340 -52.39 -1.03 -15.36
C ASP A 340 -53.16 0.07 -16.10
N TRP A 341 -52.70 1.33 -15.99
CA TRP A 341 -53.31 2.42 -16.74
C TRP A 341 -53.27 2.17 -18.25
N LYS A 342 -52.13 1.69 -18.79
CA LYS A 342 -51.95 1.42 -20.21
C LYS A 342 -52.84 0.27 -20.67
N ALA A 343 -53.04 -0.75 -19.85
CA ALA A 343 -53.99 -1.84 -20.12
C ALA A 343 -55.45 -1.34 -20.21
N ARG A 344 -55.86 -0.46 -19.30
CA ARG A 344 -57.19 0.19 -19.33
C ARG A 344 -57.33 1.10 -20.54
N TRP A 345 -56.27 1.84 -20.89
CA TRP A 345 -56.25 2.68 -22.09
C TRP A 345 -56.42 1.86 -23.37
N TRP A 346 -55.72 0.73 -23.52
CA TRP A 346 -55.94 -0.18 -24.65
C TRP A 346 -57.37 -0.74 -24.67
N SER A 347 -57.92 -1.09 -23.50
CA SER A 347 -59.31 -1.56 -23.40
C SER A 347 -60.32 -0.52 -23.88
N SER A 348 -60.10 0.78 -23.60
CA SER A 348 -60.99 1.85 -24.07
C SER A 348 -60.83 2.17 -25.57
N LYS A 349 -59.74 1.71 -26.21
CA LYS A 349 -59.51 1.90 -27.65
C LYS A 349 -60.25 0.92 -28.55
N GLN A 350 -60.88 -0.13 -28.00
CA GLN A 350 -61.65 -1.13 -28.75
C GLN A 350 -62.70 -0.53 -29.70
N ALA A 351 -63.34 0.59 -29.31
CA ALA A 351 -64.36 1.28 -30.10
C ALA A 351 -63.93 2.67 -30.61
N SER A 352 -62.63 3.01 -30.53
CA SER A 352 -62.17 4.37 -30.89
C SER A 352 -62.16 4.66 -32.40
N ARG A 353 -62.13 3.62 -33.26
CA ARG A 353 -62.21 3.77 -34.71
C ARG A 353 -63.48 3.09 -35.22
N LEU A 354 -64.44 3.90 -35.69
CA LEU A 354 -65.64 3.41 -36.34
C LEU A 354 -65.29 2.99 -37.77
N VAL A 355 -65.48 1.72 -38.09
CA VAL A 355 -65.27 1.15 -39.43
C VAL A 355 -66.55 0.39 -39.82
N GLN A 356 -66.94 0.46 -41.09
CA GLN A 356 -68.13 -0.23 -41.61
C GLN A 356 -67.88 -1.72 -41.85
N ASP A 357 -66.62 -2.13 -42.04
CA ASP A 357 -66.24 -3.53 -42.25
C ASP A 357 -66.18 -4.30 -40.93
N VAL A 358 -67.05 -5.30 -40.80
CA VAL A 358 -67.19 -6.15 -39.61
C VAL A 358 -65.89 -6.87 -39.26
N VAL A 359 -65.18 -7.39 -40.25
CA VAL A 359 -63.93 -8.16 -40.02
C VAL A 359 -62.84 -7.25 -39.46
N LEU A 360 -62.74 -6.03 -40.01
CA LEU A 360 -61.77 -5.05 -39.53
C LEU A 360 -62.14 -4.53 -38.13
N THR A 361 -63.42 -4.38 -37.80
CA THR A 361 -63.84 -4.02 -36.43
C THR A 361 -63.47 -5.10 -35.41
N GLU A 362 -63.68 -6.37 -35.75
CA GLU A 362 -63.30 -7.51 -34.90
C GLU A 362 -61.78 -7.57 -34.69
N GLY A 363 -61.00 -7.42 -35.77
CA GLY A 363 -59.53 -7.40 -35.68
C GLY A 363 -58.99 -6.26 -34.82
N LEU A 364 -59.57 -5.06 -34.90
CA LEU A 364 -59.19 -3.92 -34.07
C LEU A 364 -59.54 -4.14 -32.58
N GLN A 365 -60.69 -4.75 -32.30
CA GLN A 365 -61.08 -5.11 -30.94
C GLN A 365 -60.15 -6.19 -30.37
N ALA A 366 -59.90 -7.25 -31.13
CA ALA A 366 -59.00 -8.34 -30.73
C ALA A 366 -57.58 -7.82 -30.44
N TYR A 367 -57.04 -6.96 -31.31
CA TYR A 367 -55.72 -6.36 -31.09
C TYR A 367 -55.67 -5.49 -29.84
N ALA A 368 -56.69 -4.67 -29.59
CA ALA A 368 -56.77 -3.84 -28.39
C ALA A 368 -56.88 -4.68 -27.10
N ILE A 369 -57.62 -5.79 -27.14
CA ILE A 369 -57.73 -6.75 -26.02
C ILE A 369 -56.39 -7.45 -25.79
N ASP A 370 -55.73 -7.92 -26.85
CA ASP A 370 -54.44 -8.60 -26.78
C ASP A 370 -53.35 -7.68 -26.20
N GLN A 371 -53.27 -6.44 -26.68
CA GLN A 371 -52.37 -5.43 -26.10
C GLN A 371 -52.67 -5.13 -24.63
N ALA A 372 -53.95 -5.05 -24.24
CA ALA A 372 -54.31 -4.89 -22.84
C ALA A 372 -53.88 -6.09 -21.99
N SER A 373 -53.99 -7.32 -22.53
CA SER A 373 -53.57 -8.55 -21.87
C SER A 373 -52.05 -8.60 -21.65
N LEU A 374 -51.26 -8.21 -22.66
CA LEU A 374 -49.80 -8.16 -22.61
C LEU A 374 -49.30 -7.22 -21.51
N GLN A 375 -49.89 -6.02 -21.41
CA GLN A 375 -49.51 -5.05 -20.36
C GLN A 375 -49.79 -5.59 -18.95
N ARG A 376 -50.89 -6.34 -18.75
CA ARG A 376 -51.19 -7.00 -17.48
C ARG A 376 -50.21 -8.13 -17.16
N GLN A 377 -49.84 -8.93 -18.15
CA GLN A 377 -48.83 -9.99 -17.98
C GLN A 377 -47.47 -9.41 -17.59
N LEU A 378 -47.04 -8.31 -18.22
CA LEU A 378 -45.80 -7.61 -17.85
C LEU A 378 -45.87 -7.09 -16.41
N GLN A 379 -47.00 -6.52 -16.00
CA GLN A 379 -47.22 -6.05 -14.64
C GLN A 379 -47.07 -7.19 -13.61
N GLU A 380 -47.66 -8.35 -13.89
CA GLU A 380 -47.56 -9.55 -13.05
C GLU A 380 -46.11 -10.03 -12.96
N SER A 381 -45.40 -10.11 -14.09
CA SER A 381 -43.99 -10.53 -14.11
C SER A 381 -43.09 -9.61 -13.29
N PHE A 382 -43.26 -8.29 -13.41
CA PHE A 382 -42.48 -7.32 -12.65
C PHE A 382 -42.82 -7.37 -11.18
N ARG A 383 -44.09 -7.58 -10.83
CA ARG A 383 -44.52 -7.76 -9.43
C ARG A 383 -43.89 -8.99 -8.80
N VAL A 384 -43.70 -10.08 -9.55
CA VAL A 384 -42.99 -11.27 -9.04
C VAL A 384 -41.51 -10.98 -8.84
N ILE A 385 -40.86 -10.38 -9.84
CA ILE A 385 -39.43 -10.02 -9.77
C ILE A 385 -39.15 -9.06 -8.60
N TRP A 386 -40.03 -8.07 -8.37
CA TRP A 386 -39.84 -7.05 -7.33
C TRP A 386 -40.30 -7.46 -5.92
N LYS A 387 -40.69 -8.72 -5.72
CA LYS A 387 -40.89 -9.27 -4.36
C LYS A 387 -39.57 -9.64 -3.68
N GLU A 388 -38.50 -9.84 -4.43
CA GLU A 388 -37.19 -10.14 -3.88
C GLU A 388 -36.61 -8.88 -3.19
N PRO A 389 -35.93 -9.04 -2.04
CA PRO A 389 -35.32 -7.89 -1.35
C PRO A 389 -34.23 -7.24 -2.21
N LEU A 390 -34.24 -5.90 -2.24
CA LEU A 390 -33.26 -5.05 -2.90
C LEU A 390 -31.87 -5.09 -2.25
#